data_AF-A0A0W0XS80-F1
#
_entry.id   AF-A0A0W0XS80-F1
#
_cell.length_a   1.000
_cell.length_b   1.000
_cell.length_c   1.000
_cell.angle_alpha   90.00
_cell.angle_beta   90.00
_cell.angle_gamma   90.00
#
_symmetry.space_group_name_H-M   'P 1'
#
loop_
_entity.id
_entity.type
_entity.pdbx_description
1 polymer ?
#
loop_
_entity_poly.entity_id
_entity_poly.type
_entity_poly.pdbx_seq_one_letter_code
_entity_poly.pdbx_strand_id
1 'polypeptide(L)'
;MEITIDLGEDTIDSLNKISKIKGNAFSTAAAEMVSFGARIYLQSLEQSKEDSTTKLLLENSIRSNEILTELLHIVYDKNKSKIGAFDADTALALIERMVSNFRKGVS
;
A
#
# COMPACT_ATOMS: atom_id res chain seq x y z
N MET A 1 11.23 -26.47 22.59
CA MET A 1 12.69 -26.31 22.37
C MET A 1 13.02 -24.88 22.74
N GLU A 2 14.00 -24.65 23.61
CA GLU A 2 14.39 -23.32 24.07
C GLU A 2 15.71 -22.93 23.38
N ILE A 3 15.82 -21.68 22.94
CA ILE A 3 16.98 -21.14 22.22
C ILE A 3 17.39 -19.85 22.93
N THR A 4 18.65 -19.78 23.36
CA THR A 4 19.24 -18.56 23.93
C THR A 4 19.89 -17.75 22.81
N ILE A 5 19.55 -16.47 22.73
CA ILE A 5 20.07 -15.56 21.70
C ILE A 5 20.68 -14.36 22.42
N ASP A 6 21.96 -14.11 22.17
CA ASP A 6 22.62 -12.89 22.64
C ASP A 6 22.25 -11.72 21.73
N LEU A 7 21.81 -10.63 22.35
CA LEU A 7 21.40 -9.40 21.67
C LEU A 7 22.29 -8.24 22.12
N GLY A 8 22.58 -7.32 21.19
CA GLY A 8 23.28 -6.08 21.53
C GLY A 8 22.48 -5.21 22.50
N GLU A 9 23.19 -4.42 23.31
CA GLU A 9 22.61 -3.57 24.36
C GLU A 9 21.54 -2.61 23.81
N ASP A 10 21.78 -2.00 22.65
CA ASP A 10 20.82 -1.11 21.97
C ASP A 10 19.48 -1.80 21.63
N THR A 11 19.54 -3.08 21.24
CA THR A 11 18.37 -3.89 20.91
C THR A 11 17.60 -4.27 22.16
N ILE A 12 18.30 -4.59 23.25
CA ILE A 12 17.71 -4.88 24.55
C ILE A 12 16.96 -3.64 25.07
N ASP A 13 17.57 -2.47 24.99
CA ASP A 13 16.96 -1.21 25.39
C ASP A 13 15.71 -0.88 24.57
N SER A 14 15.76 -1.13 23.26
CA SER A 14 14.62 -0.95 22.37
C SER A 14 13.48 -1.90 22.70
N LEU A 15 13.77 -3.18 22.95
CA LEU A 15 12.79 -4.17 23.36
C LEU A 15 12.17 -3.85 24.73
N ASN A 16 12.96 -3.31 25.67
CA ASN A 16 12.47 -2.83 26.96
C ASN A 16 11.50 -1.65 26.83
N LYS A 17 11.73 -0.74 25.88
CA LYS A 17 10.77 0.34 25.59
C LYS A 17 9.48 -0.23 25.00
N ILE A 18 9.59 -1.14 24.04
CA ILE A 18 8.44 -1.77 23.38
C ILE A 18 7.59 -2.58 24.37
N SER A 19 8.23 -3.36 25.25
CA SER A 19 7.54 -4.15 26.26
C SER A 19 6.73 -3.27 27.22
N LYS A 20 7.32 -2.15 27.68
CA LYS A 20 6.64 -1.14 28.51
C LYS A 20 5.47 -0.48 27.79
N ILE A 21 5.61 -0.14 26.51
CA ILE A 21 4.54 0.48 25.71
C ILE A 21 3.36 -0.49 25.55
N LYS A 22 3.63 -1.77 25.28
CA LYS A 22 2.59 -2.78 25.06
C LYS A 22 2.02 -3.39 26.36
N GLY A 23 2.64 -3.14 27.51
CA GLY A 23 2.27 -3.78 28.78
C GLY A 23 2.57 -5.28 28.84
N ASN A 24 3.50 -5.77 27.99
CA ASN A 24 3.84 -7.19 27.89
C ASN A 24 5.18 -7.49 28.57
N ALA A 25 5.39 -8.76 28.94
CA ALA A 25 6.70 -9.21 29.41
C ALA A 25 7.77 -9.06 28.32
N PHE A 26 9.01 -8.77 28.72
CA PHE A 26 10.14 -8.61 27.80
C PHE A 26 10.32 -9.84 26.89
N SER A 27 10.22 -11.05 27.46
CA SER A 27 10.33 -12.30 26.70
C SER A 27 9.24 -12.45 25.63
N THR A 28 8.01 -12.05 25.93
CA THR A 28 6.90 -12.05 24.96
C THR A 28 7.14 -11.05 23.84
N ALA A 29 7.56 -9.83 24.18
CA ALA A 29 7.89 -8.82 23.17
C ALA A 29 9.08 -9.26 22.29
N ALA A 30 10.11 -9.85 22.86
CA ALA A 30 11.27 -10.38 22.13
C ALA A 30 10.85 -11.52 21.18
N ALA A 31 10.05 -12.47 21.65
CA ALA A 31 9.54 -13.57 20.82
C ALA A 31 8.66 -13.08 19.67
N GLU A 32 7.78 -12.10 19.91
CA GLU A 32 6.97 -11.46 18.86
C GLU A 32 7.85 -10.81 17.80
N MET A 33 8.89 -10.06 18.20
CA MET A 33 9.77 -9.36 17.26
C MET A 33 10.61 -10.34 16.44
N VAL A 34 11.12 -11.41 17.05
CA VAL A 34 11.86 -12.45 16.32
C VAL A 34 10.94 -13.17 15.33
N SER A 35 9.71 -13.52 15.73
CA SER A 35 8.71 -14.11 14.82
C SER A 35 8.36 -13.18 13.66
N PHE A 36 8.21 -11.89 13.94
CA PHE A 36 7.93 -10.86 12.93
C PHE A 36 9.10 -10.71 11.94
N GLY A 37 10.34 -10.65 12.43
CA GLY A 37 11.54 -10.61 11.59
C GLY A 37 11.66 -11.84 10.68
N ALA A 38 11.38 -13.03 11.21
CA ALA A 38 11.37 -14.26 10.42
C ALA A 38 10.31 -14.23 9.31
N ARG A 39 9.10 -13.72 9.60
CA ARG A 39 8.03 -13.56 8.58
C ARG A 39 8.42 -12.55 7.50
N ILE A 40 8.98 -11.40 7.87
CA ILE A 40 9.47 -10.40 6.91
C ILE A 40 10.55 -11.00 6.03
N TYR A 41 11.50 -11.73 6.62
CA TYR A 41 12.59 -12.34 5.87
C TYR A 41 12.07 -13.38 4.87
N LEU A 42 11.18 -14.27 5.30
CA LEU A 42 10.53 -15.23 4.40
C LEU A 42 9.75 -14.53 3.28
N GLN A 43 9.01 -13.48 3.60
CA GLN A 43 8.30 -12.68 2.59
C GLN A 43 9.27 -11.97 1.64
N SER A 44 10.42 -11.50 2.12
CA SER A 44 11.45 -10.88 1.27
C SER A 44 12.08 -11.88 0.30
N LEU A 45 12.22 -13.14 0.71
CA LEU A 45 12.67 -14.23 -0.16
C LEU A 45 11.62 -14.55 -1.23
N GLU A 46 10.33 -14.49 -0.90
CA GLU A 46 9.23 -14.61 -1.88
C GLU A 46 9.17 -13.40 -2.82
N GLN A 47 9.41 -12.18 -2.32
CA GLN A 47 9.47 -10.93 -3.09
C GLN A 47 10.68 -10.81 -4.02
N SER A 48 11.64 -11.74 -3.97
CA SER A 48 12.69 -11.86 -4.99
C SER A 48 12.14 -12.21 -6.39
N LYS A 49 10.86 -12.59 -6.47
CA LYS A 49 10.06 -12.50 -7.70
C LYS A 49 9.16 -11.28 -7.58
N GLU A 50 9.70 -10.10 -7.87
CA GLU A 50 8.88 -8.96 -8.28
C GLU A 50 7.95 -9.51 -9.38
N ASP A 51 6.63 -9.51 -9.14
CA ASP A 51 5.68 -10.00 -10.14
C ASP A 51 5.73 -9.04 -11.33
N SER A 52 6.61 -9.35 -12.27
CA SER A 52 6.90 -8.55 -13.45
C SER A 52 5.64 -8.29 -14.28
N THR A 53 4.66 -9.19 -14.20
CA THR A 53 3.35 -9.03 -14.83
C THR A 53 2.56 -7.95 -14.12
N THR A 54 2.43 -8.00 -12.79
CA THR A 54 1.76 -6.96 -12.00
C THR A 54 2.44 -5.60 -12.16
N LYS A 55 3.77 -5.54 -12.17
CA LYS A 55 4.54 -4.31 -12.39
C LYS A 55 4.25 -3.71 -13.77
N LEU A 56 4.34 -4.52 -14.83
CA LEU A 56 4.05 -4.08 -16.19
C LEU A 56 2.59 -3.60 -16.34
N LEU A 57 1.64 -4.33 -15.73
CA LEU A 57 0.23 -3.93 -15.73
C LEU A 57 0.00 -2.60 -15.01
N LEU A 58 0.68 -2.38 -13.88
CA LEU A 58 0.58 -1.13 -13.12
C LEU A 58 1.18 0.04 -13.92
N GLU A 59 2.37 -0.12 -14.48
CA GLU A 59 3.03 0.90 -15.32
C GLU A 59 2.15 1.28 -16.52
N ASN A 60 1.60 0.29 -17.22
CA ASN A 60 0.69 0.52 -18.35
C ASN A 60 -0.61 1.19 -17.91
N SER A 61 -1.14 0.83 -16.74
CA SER A 61 -2.37 1.44 -16.21
C SER A 61 -2.16 2.91 -15.87
N ILE A 62 -1.05 3.24 -15.20
CA ILE A 62 -0.71 4.64 -14.87
C ILE A 62 -0.55 5.45 -16.15
N ARG A 63 0.28 4.97 -17.09
CA ARG A 63 0.55 5.67 -18.35
C ARG A 63 -0.71 5.85 -19.20
N SER A 64 -1.58 4.84 -19.24
CA SER A 64 -2.85 4.95 -19.94
C SER A 64 -3.75 6.00 -19.31
N ASN A 65 -3.77 6.09 -17.98
CA ASN A 65 -4.58 7.07 -17.26
C ASN A 65 -4.11 8.51 -17.51
N GLU A 66 -2.79 8.74 -17.56
CA GLU A 66 -2.20 10.03 -17.95
C GLU A 66 -2.63 10.44 -19.36
N ILE A 67 -2.48 9.54 -20.34
CA ILE A 67 -2.87 9.80 -21.74
C ILE A 67 -4.37 10.07 -21.85
N LEU A 68 -5.21 9.28 -21.17
CA LEU A 68 -6.66 9.47 -21.19
C LEU A 68 -7.09 10.78 -20.53
N THR A 69 -6.39 11.20 -19.48
CA THR A 69 -6.60 12.49 -18.82
C THR A 69 -6.26 13.65 -19.75
N GLU A 70 -5.13 13.58 -20.45
CA GLU A 70 -4.75 14.59 -21.45
C GLU A 70 -5.74 14.64 -22.61
N LEU A 71 -6.13 13.47 -23.14
CA LEU A 71 -7.14 13.39 -24.20
C LEU A 71 -8.46 13.99 -23.75
N LEU A 72 -8.89 13.71 -22.51
CA LEU A 72 -10.11 14.29 -21.97
C LEU A 72 -10.05 15.82 -22.01
N HIS A 73 -8.95 16.45 -21.57
CA HIS A 73 -8.80 17.91 -21.64
C HIS A 73 -8.82 18.45 -23.07
N ILE A 74 -8.26 17.72 -24.04
CA ILE A 74 -8.18 18.16 -25.44
C ILE A 74 -9.53 18.05 -26.16
N VAL A 75 -10.26 16.95 -25.95
CA VAL A 75 -11.45 16.60 -26.76
C VAL A 75 -12.78 16.72 -26.00
N TYR A 76 -12.77 17.29 -24.80
CA TYR A 76 -13.97 17.36 -23.97
C TYR A 76 -15.16 18.03 -24.68
N ASP A 77 -16.32 17.37 -24.64
CA ASP A 77 -17.58 17.91 -25.14
C ASP A 77 -18.68 17.65 -24.11
N LYS A 78 -19.14 18.72 -23.46
CA LYS A 78 -20.19 18.67 -22.43
C LYS A 78 -21.47 18.01 -22.92
N ASN A 79 -21.82 18.15 -24.20
CA ASN A 79 -23.07 17.60 -24.74
C ASN A 79 -23.01 16.08 -24.90
N LYS A 80 -21.80 15.51 -24.93
CA LYS A 80 -21.56 14.06 -25.00
C LYS A 80 -21.28 13.44 -23.64
N SER A 81 -21.12 14.27 -22.60
CA SER A 81 -20.80 13.82 -21.25
C SER A 81 -21.97 13.08 -20.60
N LYS A 82 -21.79 11.80 -20.28
CA LYS A 82 -22.81 10.98 -19.59
C LYS A 82 -22.87 11.21 -18.08
N ILE A 83 -21.83 11.85 -17.53
CA ILE A 83 -21.69 12.10 -16.09
C ILE A 83 -22.16 13.50 -15.68
N GLY A 84 -22.67 14.28 -16.64
CA GLY A 84 -23.22 15.62 -16.38
C GLY A 84 -22.17 16.66 -15.97
N ALA A 85 -20.89 16.41 -16.29
CA ALA A 85 -19.83 17.38 -16.09
C ALA A 85 -19.96 18.55 -17.09
N PHE A 86 -19.45 19.73 -16.70
CA PHE A 86 -19.50 20.94 -17.52
C PHE A 86 -18.21 21.19 -18.29
N ASP A 87 -17.08 20.78 -17.72
CA ASP A 87 -15.73 20.84 -18.28
C ASP A 87 -14.95 19.55 -17.92
N ALA A 88 -13.73 19.43 -18.47
CA ALA A 88 -12.84 18.29 -18.26
C ALA A 88 -12.41 18.14 -16.79
N ASP A 89 -12.15 19.25 -16.10
CA ASP A 89 -11.74 19.26 -14.70
C ASP A 89 -12.85 18.71 -13.79
N THR A 90 -14.08 19.17 -13.99
CA THR A 90 -15.26 18.68 -13.29
C THR A 90 -15.51 17.21 -13.60
N ALA A 91 -15.26 16.78 -14.84
CA ALA A 91 -15.38 15.38 -15.23
C ALA A 91 -14.38 14.50 -14.47
N LEU A 92 -13.12 14.93 -14.34
CA LEU A 92 -12.09 14.21 -13.59
C LEU A 92 -12.44 14.11 -12.11
N ALA A 93 -12.84 15.22 -11.48
CA ALA A 93 -13.23 15.22 -10.08
C ALA A 93 -14.41 14.26 -9.79
N LEU A 94 -15.37 14.16 -10.70
CA LEU A 94 -16.47 13.20 -10.60
C LEU A 94 -16.00 11.76 -10.78
N ILE A 95 -15.11 11.49 -11.74
CA ILE A 95 -14.52 10.17 -11.96
C ILE A 95 -13.73 9.72 -10.72
N GLU A 96 -12.90 10.58 -10.14
CA GLU A 96 -12.15 10.28 -8.91
C GLU A 96 -13.07 9.94 -7.74
N ARG A 97 -14.17 10.68 -7.58
CA ARG A 97 -15.18 10.39 -6.56
C ARG A 97 -15.83 9.02 -6.78
N MET A 98 -16.13 8.66 -8.03
CA MET A 98 -16.67 7.33 -8.36
C MET A 98 -15.66 6.22 -8.04
N VAL A 99 -14.39 6.40 -8.40
CA VAL A 99 -13.30 5.46 -8.09
C VAL A 99 -13.15 5.26 -6.57
N SER A 100 -13.28 6.33 -5.78
CA SER A 100 -13.25 6.25 -4.31
C SER A 100 -14.36 5.35 -3.76
N ASN A 101 -15.56 5.39 -4.35
CA ASN A 101 -16.69 4.55 -3.94
C ASN A 101 -16.45 3.06 -4.25
N PHE A 102 -15.88 2.77 -5.43
CA PHE A 102 -15.49 1.40 -5.80
C PHE A 102 -14.43 0.83 -4.85
N ARG A 103 -13.42 1.63 -4.46
CA ARG A 103 -12.39 1.20 -3.49
C ARG A 103 -12.94 0.92 -2.10
N LYS A 104 -14.05 1.57 -1.72
CA LYS A 104 -14.72 1.36 -0.42
C LYS A 104 -15.72 0.21 -0.44
N GLY A 105 -15.86 -0.50 -1.57
CA GLY A 105 -16.82 -1.60 -1.72
C GLY A 105 -18.29 -1.14 -1.71
N VAL A 106 -18.54 0.15 -1.91
CA VAL A 106 -19.91 0.69 -1.97
C VAL A 106 -20.40 0.53 -3.40
N SER A 107 -21.11 -0.57 -3.63
CA SER A 107 -21.95 -0.81 -4.82
C SER A 107 -23.20 0.04 -4.79
#